data_AF-A0A9E6JVA8-F1
#
_entry.id   AF-A0A9E6JVA8-F1
#
_cell.length_a   1.000
_cell.length_b   1.000
_cell.length_c   1.000
_cell.angle_alpha   90.00
_cell.angle_beta   90.00
_cell.angle_gamma   90.00
#
_symmetry.space_group_name_H-M   'P 1'
#
loop_
_entity.id
_entity.type
_entity.pdbx_description
1 polymer ?
#
loop_
_entity_poly.entity_id
_entity_poly.type
_entity_poly.pdbx_seq_one_letter_code
_entity_poly.pdbx_strand_id
1 'polypeptide(L)'
;MKKIYKTVKMIDMSDWDKLVSDTYKKPYCFQQQDGCKPRGIHTIIIPEEFYEKEKYEEEMNDSVPEVINNEEEMGVKFKVWLDRDPDAPLNPSDEELKKCPYYWGKSEQDEKEWKKDKSNINFFWIRNFYPNIQAVANDLYKKGLIEAGEYIINIDW
;
A
#
# COMPACT_ATOMS: atom_id res chain seq x y z
N MET A 1 23.02 -13.55 35.23
CA MET A 1 23.02 -13.27 33.78
C MET A 1 22.77 -11.79 33.56
N LYS A 2 23.60 -11.11 32.76
CA LYS A 2 23.39 -9.71 32.38
C LYS A 2 22.35 -9.71 31.24
N LYS A 3 21.21 -9.05 31.43
CA LYS A 3 20.23 -8.89 30.34
C LYS A 3 20.85 -7.97 29.28
N ILE A 4 20.92 -8.44 28.04
CA ILE A 4 21.22 -7.60 26.88
C ILE A 4 19.88 -7.09 26.39
N TYR A 5 19.72 -5.77 26.30
CA TYR A 5 18.53 -5.11 25.78
C TYR A 5 18.91 -4.24 24.60
N LYS A 6 17.97 -4.08 23.67
CA LYS A 6 18.06 -3.20 22.51
C LYS A 6 16.87 -2.25 22.57
N THR A 7 17.14 -0.95 22.43
CA THR A 7 16.09 0.05 22.26
C THR A 7 15.78 0.17 20.77
N VAL A 8 14.50 0.14 20.42
CA VAL A 8 13.98 0.31 19.06
C VAL A 8 12.88 1.35 19.07
N LYS A 9 12.72 2.10 17.98
CA LYS A 9 11.60 3.02 17.82
C LYS A 9 10.39 2.20 17.36
N MET A 10 9.23 2.45 17.94
CA MET A 10 7.98 1.80 17.54
C MET A 10 7.02 2.85 17.00
N ILE A 11 6.33 2.53 15.91
CA ILE A 11 5.27 3.34 15.32
C ILE A 11 4.03 2.46 15.26
N ASP A 12 2.90 2.93 15.78
CA ASP A 12 1.64 2.23 15.59
C ASP A 12 1.22 2.29 14.11
N MET A 13 0.70 1.20 13.58
CA MET A 13 0.32 1.11 12.16
C MET A 13 -0.63 2.25 11.74
N SER A 14 -1.57 2.64 12.60
CA SER A 14 -2.46 3.78 12.33
C SER A 14 -1.73 5.11 12.18
N ASP A 15 -0.67 5.34 12.96
CA ASP A 15 0.17 6.53 12.85
C ASP A 15 1.03 6.50 11.58
N TRP A 16 1.53 5.31 11.22
CA TRP A 16 2.21 5.10 9.94
C TRP A 16 1.28 5.41 8.76
N ASP A 17 0.10 4.79 8.74
CA ASP A 17 -0.90 4.97 7.69
C ASP A 17 -1.32 6.43 7.56
N LYS A 18 -1.50 7.11 8.70
CA LYS A 18 -1.80 8.53 8.75
C LYS A 18 -0.67 9.38 8.18
N LEU A 19 0.58 9.12 8.57
CA LEU A 19 1.75 9.85 8.08
C LEU A 19 1.86 9.73 6.55
N VAL A 20 1.72 8.51 6.02
CA VAL A 20 1.78 8.26 4.58
C VAL A 20 0.61 8.94 3.87
N SER A 21 -0.61 8.72 4.33
CA SER A 21 -1.82 9.31 3.71
C SER A 21 -1.77 10.84 3.71
N ASP A 22 -1.36 11.45 4.82
CA ASP A 22 -1.25 12.90 4.93
C ASP A 22 -0.14 13.47 4.04
N THR A 23 0.96 12.74 3.86
CA THR A 23 2.11 13.19 3.05
C THR A 23 1.78 13.16 1.56
N TYR A 24 1.21 12.06 1.07
CA TYR A 24 1.00 11.85 -0.37
C TYR A 24 -0.42 12.16 -0.83
N LYS A 25 -1.34 12.46 0.10
CA LYS A 25 -2.76 12.71 -0.18
C LYS A 25 -3.44 11.56 -0.93
N LYS A 26 -3.07 10.32 -0.58
CA LYS A 26 -3.57 9.09 -1.19
C LYS A 26 -4.09 8.14 -0.09
N PRO A 27 -5.14 7.35 -0.35
CA PRO A 27 -5.53 6.30 0.58
C PRO A 27 -4.40 5.29 0.77
N TYR A 28 -4.15 4.93 2.02
CA TYR A 28 -3.12 3.97 2.39
C TYR A 28 -3.53 3.24 3.67
N CYS A 29 -3.40 1.92 3.69
CA CYS A 29 -3.56 1.12 4.90
C CYS A 29 -2.61 -0.06 4.87
N PHE A 30 -1.56 -0.04 5.68
CA PHE A 30 -0.50 -1.04 5.62
C PHE A 30 -0.99 -2.45 5.93
N GLN A 31 -1.97 -2.60 6.83
CA GLN A 31 -2.54 -3.91 7.14
C GLN A 31 -3.34 -4.50 6.01
N GLN A 32 -4.02 -3.70 5.18
CA GLN A 32 -4.86 -4.22 4.09
C GLN A 32 -4.02 -4.75 2.91
N GLN A 33 -2.74 -4.36 2.83
CA GLN A 33 -1.79 -4.82 1.82
C GLN A 33 -1.41 -6.29 1.99
N ASP A 34 -0.98 -6.93 0.90
CA ASP A 34 -0.57 -8.34 0.85
C ASP A 34 -1.61 -9.29 1.46
N GLY A 35 -2.89 -9.07 1.15
CA GLY A 35 -3.98 -9.98 1.54
C GLY A 35 -4.36 -9.92 3.03
N CYS A 36 -4.40 -8.72 3.63
CA CYS A 36 -4.69 -8.51 5.05
C CYS A 36 -3.63 -9.08 5.99
N LYS A 37 -2.57 -8.31 6.27
CA LYS A 37 -1.51 -8.68 7.22
C LYS A 37 -2.09 -9.06 8.59
N PRO A 38 -1.57 -10.13 9.23
CA PRO A 38 -1.98 -10.51 10.57
C PRO A 38 -1.49 -9.48 11.60
N ARG A 39 -2.08 -9.50 12.80
CA ARG A 39 -1.51 -8.77 13.94
C ARG A 39 -0.07 -9.19 14.19
N GLY A 40 0.78 -8.25 14.55
CA GLY A 40 2.19 -8.52 14.79
C GLY A 40 3.07 -7.29 14.63
N ILE A 41 4.35 -7.54 14.38
CA ILE A 41 5.34 -6.49 14.19
C ILE A 41 5.98 -6.60 12.81
N HIS A 42 6.23 -5.46 12.19
CA HIS A 42 6.96 -5.36 10.92
C HIS A 42 8.15 -4.44 11.10
N THR A 43 9.35 -4.91 10.80
CA THR A 43 10.59 -4.14 10.99
C THR A 43 10.98 -3.44 9.70
N ILE A 44 11.31 -2.16 9.78
CA ILE A 44 11.90 -1.38 8.68
C ILE A 44 13.19 -0.70 9.14
N ILE A 45 14.15 -0.53 8.22
CA ILE A 45 15.43 0.15 8.47
C ILE A 45 15.52 1.39 7.58
N ILE A 46 15.79 2.55 8.17
CA ILE A 46 15.78 3.83 7.47
C ILE A 46 17.16 4.52 7.58
N PRO A 47 17.78 4.96 6.48
CA PRO A 47 17.48 4.51 5.13
C PRO A 47 17.82 3.02 4.98
N GLU A 48 17.11 2.34 4.09
CA GLU A 48 17.58 1.05 3.60
C GLU A 48 18.65 1.33 2.54
N GLU A 49 19.90 1.02 2.87
CA GLU A 49 21.08 1.34 2.04
C GLU A 49 21.47 0.23 1.04
N PHE A 50 20.82 -0.95 1.07
CA PHE A 50 21.29 -2.15 0.37
C PHE A 50 20.55 -2.48 -0.94
N TYR A 51 21.20 -3.34 -1.74
CA TYR A 51 20.79 -4.01 -2.99
C TYR A 51 19.32 -4.45 -3.08
N GLU A 52 18.69 -4.71 -1.93
CA GLU A 52 17.32 -5.21 -1.85
C GLU A 52 16.30 -4.16 -2.28
N LYS A 53 16.56 -2.86 -2.07
CA LYS A 53 15.66 -1.79 -2.49
C LYS A 53 15.43 -1.79 -4.01
N GLU A 54 16.51 -1.78 -4.78
CA GLU A 54 16.43 -1.75 -6.25
C GLU A 54 15.79 -3.04 -6.75
N LYS A 55 16.14 -4.17 -6.15
CA LYS A 55 15.55 -5.46 -6.46
C LYS A 55 14.04 -5.51 -6.21
N TYR A 56 13.56 -5.07 -5.04
CA TYR A 56 12.13 -5.06 -4.72
C TYR A 56 11.36 -4.14 -5.66
N GLU A 57 11.89 -2.94 -5.93
CA GLU A 57 11.23 -2.02 -6.87
C GLU A 57 11.21 -2.59 -8.31
N GLU A 58 12.24 -3.33 -8.73
CA GLU A 58 12.26 -4.02 -10.03
C GLU A 58 11.23 -5.15 -10.13
N GLU A 59 10.96 -5.85 -9.02
CA GLU A 59 9.98 -6.95 -8.93
C GLU A 59 8.52 -6.48 -8.79
N MET A 60 8.29 -5.21 -8.44
CA MET A 60 6.94 -4.64 -8.31
C MET A 60 6.33 -4.31 -9.67
N ASN A 61 5.00 -4.31 -9.75
CA ASN A 61 4.30 -4.15 -11.03
C ASN A 61 4.31 -2.70 -11.54
N ASP A 62 4.36 -2.51 -12.86
CA ASP A 62 4.13 -1.20 -13.50
C ASP A 62 2.63 -0.87 -13.63
N SER A 63 1.77 -1.86 -13.43
CA SER A 63 0.31 -1.74 -13.42
C SER A 63 -0.27 -2.99 -12.76
N VAL A 64 -1.46 -2.88 -12.18
CA VAL A 64 -2.27 -4.03 -11.75
C VAL A 64 -3.69 -3.86 -12.28
N PRO A 65 -4.45 -4.95 -12.47
CA PRO A 65 -5.87 -4.88 -12.78
C PRO A 65 -6.60 -3.93 -11.81
N GLU A 66 -7.38 -2.98 -12.33
CA GLU A 66 -8.12 -1.99 -11.51
C GLU A 66 -9.41 -2.60 -10.92
N VAL A 67 -9.26 -3.74 -10.26
CA VAL A 67 -10.30 -4.47 -9.55
C VAL A 67 -9.95 -4.62 -8.07
N ILE A 68 -10.99 -4.71 -7.23
CA ILE A 68 -10.81 -4.85 -5.79
C ILE A 68 -10.53 -6.32 -5.46
N ASN A 69 -9.51 -6.53 -4.63
CA ASN A 69 -9.05 -7.83 -4.12
C ASN A 69 -8.67 -8.82 -5.24
N ASN A 70 -7.94 -8.35 -6.26
CA ASN A 70 -7.20 -9.23 -7.14
C ASN A 70 -6.13 -9.99 -6.33
N GLU A 71 -6.26 -11.31 -6.19
CA GLU A 71 -5.30 -12.13 -5.41
C GLU A 71 -4.05 -12.50 -6.24
N GLU A 72 -4.11 -12.32 -7.56
CA GLU A 72 -3.04 -12.72 -8.48
C GLU A 72 -1.95 -11.64 -8.61
N GLU A 73 -2.35 -10.37 -8.73
CA GLU A 73 -1.44 -9.24 -8.97
C GLU A 73 -1.83 -8.04 -8.09
N MET A 74 -0.93 -7.67 -7.18
CA MET A 74 -1.07 -6.56 -6.24
C MET A 74 0.26 -5.85 -6.04
N GLY A 75 0.18 -4.62 -5.59
CA GLY A 75 1.33 -3.77 -5.39
C GLY A 75 1.87 -3.23 -6.71
N VAL A 76 2.29 -1.98 -6.69
CA VAL A 76 2.91 -1.31 -7.84
C VAL A 76 4.18 -0.61 -7.42
N LYS A 77 5.06 -0.33 -8.38
CA LYS A 77 6.24 0.50 -8.17
C LYS A 77 5.87 1.83 -7.51
N PHE A 78 6.75 2.37 -6.68
CA PHE A 78 6.48 3.59 -5.93
C PHE A 78 6.19 4.77 -6.86
N LYS A 79 6.89 4.87 -7.99
CA LYS A 79 6.60 5.90 -9.00
C LYS A 79 5.18 5.76 -9.57
N VAL A 80 4.75 4.55 -9.91
CA VAL A 80 3.41 4.27 -10.44
C VAL A 80 2.35 4.63 -9.41
N TRP A 81 2.58 4.31 -8.13
CA TRP A 81 1.71 4.71 -7.03
C TRP A 81 1.59 6.24 -6.90
N LEU A 82 2.71 6.96 -7.04
CA LEU A 82 2.73 8.43 -7.01
C LEU A 82 1.98 9.06 -8.19
N ASP A 83 2.13 8.50 -9.39
CA ASP A 83 1.59 9.07 -10.63
C ASP A 83 0.07 8.85 -10.79
N ARG A 84 -0.53 7.83 -10.15
CA ARG A 84 -1.98 7.57 -10.20
C ARG A 84 -2.78 8.60 -9.38
N ASP A 85 -3.74 9.26 -10.01
CA ASP A 85 -4.70 10.15 -9.34
C ASP A 85 -5.59 9.33 -8.36
N PRO A 86 -5.67 9.65 -7.06
CA PRO A 86 -6.50 8.93 -6.10
C PRO A 86 -8.01 9.01 -6.35
N ASP A 87 -8.48 10.01 -7.08
CA ASP A 87 -9.90 10.22 -7.35
C ASP A 87 -10.32 9.75 -8.76
N ALA A 88 -9.38 9.34 -9.61
CA ALA A 88 -9.70 8.89 -10.96
C ALA A 88 -10.47 7.55 -10.90
N PRO A 89 -11.56 7.40 -11.70
CA PRO A 89 -12.37 6.18 -11.74
C PRO A 89 -11.55 4.92 -12.00
N LEU A 90 -12.05 3.78 -11.51
CA LEU A 90 -11.48 2.48 -11.84
C LEU A 90 -11.73 2.16 -13.32
N ASN A 91 -10.76 1.54 -13.98
CA ASN A 91 -10.83 1.17 -15.39
C ASN A 91 -10.41 -0.28 -15.66
N PRO A 92 -11.07 -1.28 -15.05
CA PRO A 92 -10.86 -2.67 -15.41
C PRO A 92 -11.45 -2.99 -16.80
N SER A 93 -10.86 -3.97 -17.47
CA SER A 93 -11.42 -4.69 -18.61
C SER A 93 -12.64 -5.53 -18.20
N ASP A 94 -13.43 -5.95 -19.19
CA ASP A 94 -14.61 -6.78 -18.96
C ASP A 94 -14.24 -8.13 -18.31
N GLU A 95 -13.11 -8.72 -18.70
CA GLU A 95 -12.60 -9.95 -18.13
C GLU A 95 -12.18 -9.79 -16.66
N GLU A 96 -11.46 -8.71 -16.34
CA GLU A 96 -11.06 -8.41 -14.96
C GLU A 96 -12.27 -8.15 -14.08
N LEU A 97 -13.23 -7.34 -14.57
CA LEU A 97 -14.43 -7.00 -13.82
C LEU A 97 -15.29 -8.22 -13.50
N LYS A 98 -15.38 -9.19 -14.42
CA LYS A 98 -16.07 -10.48 -14.19
C LYS A 98 -15.41 -11.34 -13.11
N LYS A 99 -14.10 -11.20 -12.90
CA LYS A 99 -13.36 -11.89 -11.85
C LYS A 99 -13.38 -11.15 -10.51
N CYS A 100 -13.78 -9.87 -10.51
CA CYS A 100 -13.77 -9.06 -9.30
C CYS A 100 -14.82 -9.58 -8.29
N PRO A 101 -14.42 -10.00 -7.08
CA PRO A 101 -15.36 -10.48 -6.07
C PRO A 101 -16.25 -9.36 -5.50
N TYR A 102 -15.93 -8.10 -5.81
CA TYR A 102 -16.66 -6.91 -5.36
C TYR A 102 -17.57 -6.30 -6.43
N TYR A 103 -17.74 -6.96 -7.58
CA TYR A 103 -18.66 -6.53 -8.62
C TYR A 103 -19.78 -7.55 -8.84
N TRP A 104 -21.02 -7.09 -8.69
CA TRP A 104 -22.24 -7.88 -8.90
C TRP A 104 -23.26 -7.18 -9.81
N GLY A 105 -22.81 -6.15 -10.53
CA GLY A 105 -23.62 -5.39 -11.48
C GLY A 105 -24.04 -6.24 -12.68
N LYS A 106 -25.18 -5.90 -13.28
CA LYS A 106 -25.77 -6.63 -14.42
C LYS A 106 -26.04 -5.73 -15.62
N SER A 107 -25.71 -4.44 -15.51
CA SER A 107 -25.93 -3.44 -16.55
C SER A 107 -24.72 -2.53 -16.69
N GLU A 108 -24.62 -1.86 -17.84
CA GLU A 108 -23.60 -0.82 -18.06
C GLU A 108 -23.69 0.33 -17.04
N GLN A 109 -24.89 0.58 -16.50
CA GLN A 109 -25.08 1.62 -15.48
C GLN A 109 -24.45 1.18 -14.16
N ASP A 110 -24.63 -0.08 -13.75
CA ASP A 110 -24.01 -0.63 -12.55
C ASP A 110 -22.48 -0.57 -12.65
N GLU A 111 -21.92 -0.88 -13.82
CA GLU A 111 -20.49 -0.76 -14.08
C GLU A 111 -20.00 0.69 -13.94
N LYS A 112 -20.69 1.64 -14.57
CA LYS A 112 -20.34 3.07 -14.49
C LYS A 112 -20.38 3.60 -13.06
N GLU A 113 -21.38 3.17 -12.28
CA GLU A 113 -21.50 3.53 -10.87
C GLU A 113 -20.40 2.88 -10.04
N TRP A 114 -20.15 1.59 -10.23
CA TRP A 114 -19.10 0.86 -9.52
C TRP A 114 -17.71 1.46 -9.75
N LYS A 115 -17.37 1.81 -10.99
CA LYS A 115 -16.08 2.42 -11.38
C LYS A 115 -15.85 3.80 -10.75
N LYS A 116 -16.92 4.53 -10.43
CA LYS A 116 -16.86 5.90 -9.88
C LYS A 116 -17.14 5.96 -8.38
N ASP A 117 -17.54 4.85 -7.78
CA ASP A 117 -17.84 4.81 -6.35
C ASP A 117 -16.56 5.04 -5.55
N LYS A 118 -16.62 6.00 -4.63
CA LYS A 118 -15.46 6.38 -3.82
C LYS A 118 -15.00 5.26 -2.88
N SER A 119 -15.93 4.45 -2.40
CA SER A 119 -15.60 3.34 -1.50
C SER A 119 -14.85 2.27 -2.28
N ASN A 120 -15.28 1.96 -3.50
CA ASN A 120 -14.61 1.02 -4.39
C ASN A 120 -13.19 1.48 -4.77
N ILE A 121 -13.05 2.75 -5.15
CA ILE A 121 -11.73 3.35 -5.42
C ILE A 121 -10.85 3.24 -4.17
N ASN A 122 -11.36 3.61 -3.00
CA ASN A 122 -10.62 3.51 -1.75
C ASN A 122 -10.18 2.07 -1.43
N PHE A 123 -11.06 1.07 -1.64
CA PHE A 123 -10.72 -0.33 -1.45
C PHE A 123 -9.63 -0.81 -2.41
N PHE A 124 -9.68 -0.39 -3.68
CA PHE A 124 -8.63 -0.67 -4.64
C PHE A 124 -7.27 -0.14 -4.19
N TRP A 125 -7.21 1.12 -3.72
CA TRP A 125 -5.98 1.72 -3.20
C TRP A 125 -5.39 0.95 -2.02
N ILE A 126 -6.21 0.65 -1.01
CA ILE A 126 -5.69 0.04 0.21
C ILE A 126 -5.39 -1.46 0.08
N ARG A 127 -6.06 -2.17 -0.84
CA ARG A 127 -5.93 -3.63 -0.99
C ARG A 127 -5.08 -4.09 -2.18
N ASN A 128 -4.99 -3.30 -3.25
CA ASN A 128 -4.38 -3.75 -4.51
C ASN A 128 -3.30 -2.81 -5.02
N PHE A 129 -3.45 -1.49 -4.81
CA PHE A 129 -2.60 -0.48 -5.42
C PHE A 129 -1.75 0.26 -4.38
N TYR A 130 -0.69 -0.40 -3.91
CA TYR A 130 0.21 0.10 -2.88
C TYR A 130 1.68 -0.06 -3.28
N PRO A 131 2.58 0.80 -2.79
CA PRO A 131 4.01 0.68 -3.03
C PRO A 131 4.66 -0.23 -1.99
N ASN A 132 5.91 -0.61 -2.23
CA ASN A 132 6.75 -1.22 -1.21
C ASN A 132 6.94 -0.23 -0.04
N ILE A 133 6.75 -0.70 1.20
CA ILE A 133 6.84 0.15 2.39
C ILE A 133 8.21 0.81 2.56
N GLN A 134 9.28 0.11 2.17
CA GLN A 134 10.65 0.57 2.30
C GLN A 134 10.96 1.72 1.33
N ALA A 135 10.33 1.71 0.14
CA ALA A 135 10.36 2.84 -0.78
C ALA A 135 9.70 4.09 -0.17
N VAL A 136 8.55 3.92 0.48
CA VAL A 136 7.84 4.99 1.19
C VAL A 136 8.66 5.53 2.36
N ALA A 137 9.21 4.65 3.19
CA ALA A 137 10.02 5.02 4.35
C ALA A 137 11.28 5.82 3.95
N ASN A 138 11.98 5.36 2.92
CA ASN A 138 13.14 6.06 2.37
C ASN A 138 12.79 7.43 1.80
N ASP A 139 11.64 7.58 1.14
CA ASP A 139 11.22 8.88 0.61
C ASP A 139 10.80 9.85 1.73
N LEU A 140 10.09 9.36 2.76
CA LEU A 140 9.80 10.13 3.98
C LEU A 140 11.08 10.61 4.67
N TYR A 141 12.11 9.77 4.74
CA TYR A 141 13.42 10.13 5.27
C TYR A 141 14.10 11.22 4.44
N LYS A 142 14.10 11.09 3.10
CA LYS A 142 14.63 12.12 2.19
C LYS A 142 13.91 13.46 2.33
N LYS A 143 12.63 13.46 2.70
CA LYS A 143 11.83 14.66 3.00
C LYS A 143 12.06 15.20 4.42
N GLY A 144 12.81 14.51 5.26
CA GLY A 144 13.06 14.88 6.67
C GLY A 144 11.85 14.68 7.58
N LEU A 145 10.89 13.84 7.20
CA LEU A 145 9.66 13.57 7.97
C LEU A 145 9.82 12.44 8.99
N ILE A 146 10.83 11.59 8.80
CA ILE A 146 11.21 10.52 9.71
C ILE A 146 12.74 10.47 9.81
N GLU A 147 13.25 10.11 10.98
CA GLU A 147 14.69 10.02 11.22
C GLU A 147 15.25 8.68 10.73
N ALA A 148 16.58 8.62 10.56
CA ALA A 148 17.26 7.35 10.34
C ALA A 148 17.17 6.46 11.61
N GLY A 149 17.17 5.15 11.40
CA GLY A 149 17.17 4.14 12.46
C GLY A 149 16.35 2.91 12.10
N GLU A 150 16.33 1.98 13.05
CA GLU A 150 15.48 0.79 13.00
C GLU A 150 14.14 1.08 13.69
N TYR A 151 13.07 0.76 12.99
CA TYR A 151 11.70 0.96 13.42
C TYR A 151 10.94 -0.36 13.42
N ILE A 152 10.04 -0.50 14.38
CA ILE A 152 8.99 -1.51 14.39
C ILE A 152 7.67 -0.81 14.10
N ILE A 153 6.95 -1.28 13.09
CA ILE A 153 5.54 -0.98 12.90
C ILE A 153 4.74 -2.02 13.68
N ASN A 154 3.98 -1.56 14.66
CA ASN A 154 3.06 -2.38 15.43
C ASN A 154 1.72 -2.49 14.70
N ILE A 155 1.43 -3.67 14.17
CA ILE A 155 0.17 -3.99 13.48
C ILE A 155 -0.80 -4.52 14.54
N ASP A 156 -1.59 -3.62 15.11
CA ASP A 156 -2.67 -3.93 16.03
C ASP A 156 -3.94 -3.20 15.58
N TRP A 157 -4.90 -3.97 15.04
CA TRP A 157 -6.13 -3.51 14.40
C TRP A 157 -7.37 -4.15 15.02
#